data_AF-A0A349A4Y0-F1
#
_entry.id   AF-A0A349A4Y0-F1
#
_cell.length_a   1.000
_cell.length_b   1.000
_cell.length_c   1.000
_cell.angle_alpha   90.00
_cell.angle_beta   90.00
_cell.angle_gamma   90.00
#
_symmetry.space_group_name_H-M   'P 1'
#
loop_
_entity.id
_entity.type
_entity.pdbx_description
1 polymer ?
#
loop_
_entity_poly.entity_id
_entity_poly.type
_entity_poly.pdbx_seq_one_letter_code
_entity_poly.pdbx_strand_id
1 'polypeptide(L)'
;MINIPATFRISLRALRANKMRSGLTMLGIIIGVGAVIVMLAVGSGASRRISQQIASMGSNLIIIMPGSSTAGGLRMGAGTQSTLTLSDAEAVARECTAVADVAPMH
;
A
#
# COMPACT_ATOMS: atom_id res chain seq x y z
N MET A 1 22.60 -1.38 50.27
CA MET A 1 21.33 -1.78 49.62
C MET A 1 20.70 -0.54 48.99
N ILE A 2 20.49 -0.51 47.68
CA ILE A 2 19.90 0.65 46.99
C ILE A 2 18.41 0.71 47.35
N ASN A 3 17.99 1.79 48.01
CA ASN A 3 16.61 1.96 48.43
C ASN A 3 15.83 2.72 47.34
N ILE A 4 15.45 1.99 46.28
CA ILE A 4 14.69 2.50 45.11
C ILE A 4 13.51 3.42 45.49
N PRO A 5 12.64 3.10 46.48
CA PRO A 5 11.53 3.97 46.82
C PRO A 5 11.97 5.33 47.39
N ALA A 6 13.10 5.38 48.12
CA ALA A 6 13.64 6.63 48.63
C ALA A 6 14.21 7.49 47.48
N THR A 7 14.96 6.88 46.56
CA THR A 7 15.52 7.57 45.39
C THR A 7 14.43 8.15 44.50
N PHE A 8 13.35 7.41 44.23
CA PHE A 8 12.21 7.90 43.46
C PHE A 8 11.57 9.15 44.11
N ARG A 9 11.38 9.12 45.42
CA ARG A 9 10.81 10.26 46.18
C ARG A 9 11.71 11.49 46.13
N ILE A 10 13.03 11.31 46.21
CA ILE A 10 14.02 12.39 46.10
C ILE A 10 14.01 13.00 44.70
N SER A 11 14.03 12.17 43.65
CA SER A 11 13.99 12.63 42.25
C SER A 11 12.72 13.42 41.95
N LEU A 12 11.55 12.95 42.42
CA LEU A 12 10.29 13.67 42.23
C LEU A 12 10.27 15.03 42.94
N ARG A 13 10.90 15.13 44.12
CA ARG A 13 11.06 16.40 44.83
C ARG A 13 12.00 17.35 44.07
N ALA A 14 13.09 16.83 43.50
CA ALA A 14 14.03 17.61 42.70
C ALA A 14 13.40 18.16 41.41
N LEU A 15 12.58 17.37 40.71
CA LEU A 15 11.81 17.82 39.55
C LEU A 15 10.82 18.94 39.92
N ARG A 16 10.14 18.81 41.07
CA ARG A 16 9.23 19.86 41.58
C ARG A 16 9.93 21.14 42.02
N ALA A 17 11.20 21.08 42.41
CA ALA A 17 11.98 22.26 42.77
C ALA A 17 12.38 23.08 41.53
N ASN A 18 12.64 22.43 40.39
CA ASN A 18 13.08 23.06 39.15
C ASN A 18 11.99 23.03 38.05
N LYS A 19 10.77 23.47 38.38
CA LYS A 19 9.60 23.34 37.49
C LYS A 19 9.81 23.87 36.08
N MET A 20 10.43 25.03 35.92
CA MET A 20 10.67 25.63 34.59
C MET A 20 11.63 24.80 33.76
N ARG A 21 12.78 24.41 34.34
CA ARG A 21 13.80 23.61 33.64
C ARG A 21 13.24 22.25 33.25
N SER A 22 12.65 21.53 34.20
CA SER A 22 12.05 20.21 33.95
C SER A 22 10.91 20.30 32.94
N GLY A 23 10.07 21.33 33.04
CA GLY A 23 8.98 21.59 32.08
C GLY A 23 9.49 21.79 30.66
N LEU A 24 10.48 22.66 30.48
CA LEU A 24 11.03 22.96 29.16
C LEU A 24 11.72 21.75 28.52
N THR A 25 12.43 20.93 29.31
CA THR A 25 13.04 19.68 28.82
C THR A 25 12.01 18.65 28.41
N MET A 26 10.92 18.50 29.17
CA MET A 26 9.84 17.59 28.82
C MET A 26 9.10 18.07 27.56
N LEU A 27 8.85 19.37 27.44
CA LEU A 27 8.20 19.96 26.27
C LEU A 27 8.98 19.68 24.99
N GLY A 28 10.32 19.85 25.03
CA GLY A 28 11.18 19.54 23.88
C GLY A 28 11.07 18.08 23.43
N ILE A 29 11.06 17.14 24.37
CA ILE A 29 10.90 15.70 24.06
C ILE A 29 9.51 15.41 23.48
N ILE A 30 8.45 15.98 24.06
CA ILE A 30 7.07 15.78 23.60
C ILE A 30 6.90 16.27 22.16
N ILE A 31 7.38 17.49 21.86
CA ILE A 31 7.30 18.05 20.51
C ILE A 31 8.18 17.27 19.54
N GLY A 32 9.41 16.94 19.94
CA GLY A 32 10.36 16.21 19.09
C GLY A 32 9.84 14.83 18.70
N VAL A 33 9.42 14.02 19.66
CA VAL A 33 8.87 12.68 19.41
C VAL A 33 7.52 12.78 18.67
N GLY A 34 6.68 13.73 19.04
CA GLY A 34 5.39 13.95 18.38
C GLY A 34 5.54 14.28 16.90
N ALA A 35 6.46 15.17 16.53
CA ALA A 35 6.71 15.55 15.14
C ALA A 35 7.18 14.35 14.29
N VAL A 36 8.07 13.51 14.84
CA VAL A 36 8.56 12.30 14.15
C VAL A 36 7.41 11.31 13.93
N ILE A 37 6.58 11.06 14.94
CA ILE A 37 5.43 10.15 14.82
C ILE A 37 4.46 10.66 13.76
N VAL A 38 4.11 11.95 13.77
CA VAL A 38 3.21 12.56 12.79
C VAL A 38 3.77 12.41 11.37
N MET A 39 5.04 12.75 11.17
CA MET A 39 5.69 12.62 9.87
C MET A 39 5.65 11.18 9.35
N LEU A 40 5.97 10.20 10.20
CA LEU A 40 5.93 8.77 9.84
C LEU A 40 4.51 8.29 9.52
N ALA A 41 3.52 8.71 10.31
CA ALA A 41 2.12 8.38 10.08
C ALA A 41 1.61 8.96 8.75
N VAL A 42 1.95 10.21 8.45
CA VAL A 42 1.60 10.86 7.18
C VAL A 42 2.30 10.17 6.01
N GLY A 43 3.60 9.91 6.09
CA GLY A 43 4.37 9.28 5.02
C GLY A 43 3.88 7.87 4.70
N SER A 44 3.73 7.03 5.72
CA SER A 44 3.23 5.66 5.55
C SER A 44 1.77 5.61 5.10
N GLY A 45 0.93 6.50 5.63
CA GLY A 45 -0.47 6.63 5.23
C GLY A 45 -0.61 7.06 3.76
N ALA A 46 0.17 8.04 3.31
CA ALA A 46 0.19 8.48 1.92
C ALA A 46 0.67 7.38 0.98
N SER A 47 1.79 6.72 1.32
CA SER A 47 2.30 5.58 0.53
C SER A 47 1.25 4.47 0.39
N ARG A 48 0.60 4.08 1.49
CA ARG A 48 -0.46 3.06 1.46
C ARG A 48 -1.65 3.47 0.60
N ARG A 49 -2.08 4.73 0.66
CA ARG A 49 -3.17 5.24 -0.19
C ARG A 49 -2.79 5.19 -1.66
N ILE A 50 -1.58 5.61 -2.01
CA ILE A 50 -1.08 5.55 -3.39
C ILE A 50 -1.04 4.10 -3.88
N SER A 51 -0.49 3.18 -3.08
CA SER A 51 -0.48 1.75 -3.42
C SER A 51 -1.89 1.18 -3.61
N GLN A 52 -2.86 1.58 -2.78
CA GLN A 52 -4.25 1.16 -2.93
C GLN A 52 -4.89 1.73 -4.20
N GLN A 53 -4.64 2.99 -4.51
CA GLN A 53 -5.13 3.61 -5.75
C GLN A 53 -4.54 2.90 -6.97
N ILE A 54 -3.23 2.63 -6.98
CA ILE A 54 -2.56 1.88 -8.05
C ILE A 54 -3.13 0.46 -8.16
N ALA A 55 -3.31 -0.25 -7.05
CA ALA A 55 -3.92 -1.58 -7.06
C ALA A 55 -5.36 -1.54 -7.59
N SER A 56 -6.14 -0.53 -7.22
CA SER A 56 -7.54 -0.35 -7.68
C SER A 56 -7.66 0.01 -9.16
N MET A 57 -6.60 0.54 -9.78
CA MET A 57 -6.56 0.76 -11.22
C MET A 57 -6.33 -0.53 -12.01
N GLY A 58 -6.21 -1.69 -11.34
CA GLY A 58 -6.09 -2.99 -11.99
C GLY A 58 -4.64 -3.39 -12.24
N SER A 59 -3.83 -3.44 -11.18
CA SER A 59 -2.40 -3.80 -11.28
C SER A 59 -2.13 -5.27 -11.65
N ASN A 60 -3.17 -6.07 -11.91
CA ASN A 60 -3.08 -7.48 -12.30
C ASN A 60 -4.08 -7.83 -13.40
N LEU A 61 -4.24 -6.95 -14.40
CA LEU A 61 -5.09 -7.18 -15.56
C LEU A 61 -4.25 -7.62 -16.76
N ILE A 62 -4.67 -8.71 -17.41
CA ILE A 62 -4.13 -9.17 -18.69
C ILE A 62 -5.26 -9.04 -19.72
N ILE A 63 -5.06 -8.20 -20.73
CA ILE A 63 -6.02 -8.01 -21.81
C ILE A 63 -5.58 -8.86 -23.00
N ILE A 64 -6.43 -9.81 -23.41
CA ILE A 64 -6.20 -10.69 -24.56
C ILE A 64 -7.06 -10.18 -25.72
N MET A 65 -6.43 -9.88 -26.86
CA MET A 65 -7.11 -9.39 -28.07
C MET A 65 -6.85 -10.33 -29.25
N PRO A 66 -7.81 -10.50 -30.18
CA PRO A 66 -7.59 -11.31 -31.38
C PRO A 66 -6.53 -10.66 -32.27
N GLY A 67 -5.69 -11.50 -32.89
CA GLY A 67 -4.64 -11.06 -33.81
C GLY A 67 -5.17 -10.45 -35.11
N SER A 68 -4.24 -10.03 -35.98
CA SER A 68 -4.56 -9.67 -37.37
C SER A 68 -4.55 -10.94 -38.22
N SER A 69 -5.57 -11.11 -39.07
CA SER A 69 -5.59 -12.19 -40.05
C SER A 69 -5.01 -11.70 -41.38
N THR A 70 -4.22 -12.55 -42.04
CA THR A 70 -3.73 -12.29 -43.40
C THR A 70 -4.38 -13.30 -44.33
N ALA A 71 -5.21 -12.84 -45.27
CA ALA A 71 -5.88 -13.68 -46.26
C ALA A 71 -5.55 -13.17 -47.67
N GLY A 72 -5.01 -14.04 -48.54
CA GLY A 72 -4.73 -13.69 -49.94
C GLY A 72 -3.67 -12.59 -50.16
N GLY A 73 -2.76 -12.37 -49.20
CA GLY A 73 -1.72 -11.33 -49.30
C GLY A 73 -2.14 -9.95 -48.78
N LEU A 74 -3.40 -9.75 -48.36
CA LEU A 74 -3.84 -8.57 -47.64
C LEU A 74 -3.79 -8.81 -46.13
N ARG A 75 -3.11 -7.90 -45.42
CA ARG A 75 -3.01 -7.92 -43.95
C ARG A 75 -4.19 -7.14 -43.39
N MET A 76 -5.21 -7.86 -42.93
CA MET A 76 -6.40 -7.26 -42.33
C MET A 76 -6.04 -6.74 -40.93
N GLY A 77 -6.65 -5.63 -40.49
CA GLY A 77 -6.35 -5.00 -39.18
C GLY A 77 -6.50 -5.94 -37.97
N ALA A 78 -5.90 -5.59 -36.83
CA ALA A 78 -6.08 -6.36 -35.59
C ALA A 78 -7.58 -6.45 -35.22
N GLY A 79 -8.06 -7.65 -34.86
CA GLY A 79 -9.48 -7.89 -34.55
C GLY A 79 -10.40 -8.19 -35.74
N THR A 80 -9.86 -8.27 -36.97
CA THR A 80 -10.67 -8.57 -38.17
C THR A 80 -11.12 -10.03 -38.30
N GLN A 81 -10.48 -10.96 -37.58
CA GLN A 81 -11.00 -12.30 -37.35
C GLN A 81 -11.19 -12.49 -35.85
N SER A 82 -12.43 -12.75 -35.43
CA SER A 82 -12.74 -13.13 -34.06
C SER A 82 -12.38 -14.61 -33.87
N THR A 83 -11.12 -14.89 -33.56
CA THR A 83 -10.67 -16.24 -33.18
C THR A 83 -10.91 -16.55 -31.70
N LEU A 84 -11.17 -15.52 -30.87
CA LEU A 84 -11.49 -15.69 -29.46
C LEU A 84 -12.97 -16.02 -29.28
N THR A 85 -13.24 -17.05 -28.48
CA THR A 85 -14.57 -17.58 -28.20
C THR A 85 -14.86 -17.59 -26.70
N LEU A 86 -16.14 -17.72 -26.33
CA LEU A 86 -16.54 -17.82 -24.91
C LEU A 86 -15.91 -19.05 -24.24
N SER A 87 -15.73 -20.15 -24.98
CA SER A 87 -15.06 -21.35 -24.47
C SER A 87 -13.61 -21.13 -24.09
N ASP A 88 -12.91 -20.20 -24.76
CA ASP A 88 -11.52 -19.85 -24.42
C ASP A 88 -11.47 -19.15 -23.05
N ALA A 89 -12.44 -18.26 -22.78
CA ALA A 89 -12.54 -17.59 -21.48
C ALA A 89 -12.81 -18.59 -20.34
N GLU A 90 -13.69 -19.57 -20.56
CA GLU A 90 -13.95 -20.63 -19.58
C GLU A 90 -12.76 -21.56 -19.38
N ALA A 91 -12.02 -21.89 -20.46
CA ALA A 91 -10.82 -22.70 -20.36
C ALA A 91 -9.75 -22.01 -19.51
N VAL A 92 -9.53 -20.70 -19.70
CA VAL A 92 -8.63 -19.90 -18.86
C VAL A 92 -9.05 -19.95 -17.40
N ALA A 93 -10.34 -19.79 -17.10
CA ALA A 93 -10.85 -19.84 -15.72
C ALA A 93 -10.67 -21.22 -15.05
N ARG A 94 -10.73 -22.31 -15.83
CA ARG A 94 -10.59 -23.69 -15.30
C ARG A 94 -9.14 -24.14 -15.18
N GLU A 95 -8.32 -23.85 -16.18
CA GLU A 95 -6.98 -24.44 -16.33
C GLU A 95 -5.88 -23.56 -15.73
N CYS A 96 -6.07 -22.23 -15.70
CA CYS A 96 -5.08 -21.31 -15.13
C CYS A 96 -5.40 -20.99 -13.67
N THR A 97 -4.82 -21.76 -12.74
CA THR A 97 -4.98 -21.56 -11.28
C THR A 97 -4.43 -20.23 -10.76
N ALA A 98 -3.62 -19.52 -11.57
CA ALA A 98 -3.08 -18.19 -11.25
C ALA A 98 -4.05 -17.05 -11.59
N VAL A 99 -5.09 -17.31 -12.38
CA VAL A 99 -6.09 -16.31 -12.79
C VAL A 99 -7.26 -16.37 -11.80
N ALA A 100 -7.51 -15.25 -11.12
CA ALA A 100 -8.58 -15.18 -10.10
C ALA A 100 -9.97 -14.99 -10.71
N ASP A 101 -10.06 -14.26 -11.82
CA ASP A 101 -11.33 -13.95 -12.48
C ASP A 101 -11.11 -13.69 -13.98
N VAL A 102 -12.13 -13.97 -14.80
CA VAL A 102 -12.11 -13.79 -16.26
C VAL A 102 -13.40 -13.10 -16.69
N ALA A 103 -13.27 -11.94 -17.36
CA ALA A 103 -14.39 -11.20 -17.91
C ALA A 103 -14.35 -11.23 -19.45
N PRO A 104 -15.18 -12.05 -20.12
CA PRO A 104 -15.30 -12.01 -21.57
C PRO A 104 -15.97 -10.70 -22.01
N MET A 105 -15.36 -10.02 -22.98
CA MET A 105 -15.88 -8.78 -23.57
C MET A 105 -16.52 -9.15 -24.91
N HIS A 106 -17.83 -8.91 -25.04
CA HIS A 106 -18.59 -9.17 -26.27
C HIS A 106 -18.49 -8.02 -27.27
#